data_AF-A0A936K6E1-F1
#
_entry.id   AF-A0A936K6E1-F1
#
_cell.length_a   1.000
_cell.length_b   1.000
_cell.length_c   1.000
_cell.angle_alpha   90.00
_cell.angle_beta   90.00
_cell.angle_gamma   90.00
#
_symmetry.space_group_name_H-M   'P 1'
#
loop_
_entity.id
_entity.type
_entity.pdbx_description
1 polymer ?
#
loop_
_entity_poly.entity_id
_entity_poly.type
_entity_poly.pdbx_seq_one_letter_code
_entity_poly.pdbx_strand_id
1 'polypeptide(L)'
;MAHGLAQEAATWTTCPCDAQRDRRFLATFAFDLVQLFRAEEARLSLVRSPLLGERRRENRRLAQALRELMRQADQGLDVSGGIQAFLRAWHCHQELSPLRGVAAGMMGH
;
A
#
# COMPACT_ATOMS: atom_id res chain seq x y z
N MET A 1 -5.34 -8.96 -12.96
CA MET A 1 -3.87 -8.86 -12.80
C MET A 1 -3.40 -8.63 -11.36
N ALA A 2 -4.28 -8.60 -10.35
CA ALA A 2 -3.90 -8.36 -8.94
C ALA A 2 -3.49 -9.61 -8.14
N HIS A 3 -3.73 -10.82 -8.66
CA HIS A 3 -3.43 -12.07 -7.94
C HIS A 3 -1.95 -12.50 -8.01
N GLY A 4 -1.19 -12.05 -9.02
CA GLY A 4 0.23 -12.42 -9.15
C GLY A 4 1.12 -11.82 -8.05
N LEU A 5 0.81 -10.58 -7.64
CA LEU A 5 1.64 -9.83 -6.69
C LEU A 5 1.60 -10.40 -5.26
N ALA A 6 0.51 -11.08 -4.88
CA ALA A 6 0.36 -11.68 -3.55
C ALA A 6 1.07 -13.03 -3.43
N GLN A 7 1.19 -13.79 -4.54
CA GLN A 7 1.75 -15.13 -4.53
C GLN A 7 3.29 -15.13 -4.52
N GLU A 8 3.92 -14.10 -5.08
CA GLU A 8 5.38 -13.91 -5.03
C GLU A 8 5.94 -13.63 -3.63
N ALA A 9 5.09 -13.25 -2.67
CA ALA A 9 5.50 -12.96 -1.29
C ALA A 9 5.74 -14.21 -0.42
N ALA A 10 5.33 -15.40 -0.89
CA ALA A 10 5.30 -16.63 -0.07
C ALA A 10 6.58 -17.49 -0.12
N THR A 11 7.55 -17.20 -1.00
CA THR A 11 8.72 -18.07 -1.24
C THR A 11 10.05 -17.43 -0.85
N TRP A 12 10.09 -16.64 0.22
CA TRP A 12 11.29 -15.88 0.59
C TRP A 12 12.27 -16.74 1.39
N THR A 13 13.41 -17.06 0.78
CA THR A 13 14.58 -17.68 1.41
C THR A 13 15.77 -16.76 1.20
N THR A 14 16.24 -16.19 2.32
CA THR A 14 17.30 -15.18 2.46
C THR A 14 18.53 -15.44 1.58
N CYS A 15 18.54 -14.81 0.42
CA CYS A 15 19.66 -14.73 -0.49
C CYS A 15 19.95 -13.23 -0.77
N PRO A 16 21.19 -12.78 -1.03
CA PRO A 16 21.48 -11.36 -1.27
C PRO A 16 20.68 -10.72 -2.43
N CYS A 17 20.14 -11.53 -3.34
CA CYS A 17 19.21 -11.11 -4.37
C CYS A 17 17.83 -10.66 -3.85
N ASP A 18 17.43 -11.07 -2.63
CA ASP A 18 16.18 -10.65 -1.99
C ASP A 18 16.24 -9.18 -1.56
N ALA A 19 17.35 -8.71 -0.99
CA ALA A 19 17.47 -7.30 -0.57
C ALA A 19 17.32 -6.32 -1.75
N GLN A 20 17.83 -6.67 -2.93
CA GLN A 20 17.66 -5.86 -4.14
C GLN A 20 16.25 -5.99 -4.74
N ARG A 21 15.63 -7.17 -4.63
CA ARG A 21 14.22 -7.39 -4.99
C ARG A 21 13.28 -6.56 -4.11
N ASP A 22 13.53 -6.54 -2.80
CA ASP A 22 12.74 -5.82 -1.79
C ASP A 22 12.80 -4.33 -2.00
N ARG A 23 13.99 -3.77 -2.24
CA ARG A 23 14.16 -2.36 -2.59
C ARG A 23 13.37 -2.00 -3.85
N ARG A 24 13.46 -2.82 -4.90
CA ARG A 24 12.75 -2.56 -6.16
C ARG A 24 11.24 -2.66 -5.97
N PHE A 25 10.78 -3.68 -5.25
CA PHE A 25 9.38 -3.85 -4.88
C PHE A 25 8.85 -2.64 -4.10
N LEU A 26 9.54 -2.25 -3.02
CA LEU A 26 9.16 -1.11 -2.17
C LEU A 26 9.12 0.20 -2.96
N ALA A 27 10.07 0.44 -3.87
CA ALA A 27 10.09 1.64 -4.70
C ALA A 27 8.91 1.73 -5.66
N THR A 28 8.61 0.64 -6.39
CA THR A 28 7.44 0.58 -7.29
C THR A 28 6.14 0.71 -6.50
N PHE A 29 6.02 -0.06 -5.41
CA PHE A 29 4.85 -0.06 -4.57
C PHE A 29 4.59 1.32 -3.92
N ALA A 30 5.64 2.02 -3.50
CA ALA A 30 5.53 3.37 -2.93
C ALA A 30 4.99 4.39 -3.93
N PHE A 31 5.41 4.31 -5.19
CA PHE A 31 4.88 5.19 -6.24
C PHE A 31 3.38 4.95 -6.42
N ASP A 32 2.97 3.70 -6.61
CA ASP A 32 1.56 3.34 -6.84
C ASP A 32 0.67 3.70 -5.66
N LEU A 33 1.16 3.45 -4.44
CA LEU A 33 0.43 3.76 -3.21
C LEU A 33 0.16 5.26 -3.05
N VAL A 34 1.15 6.10 -3.33
CA VAL A 34 1.00 7.56 -3.26
C VAL A 34 -0.02 8.07 -4.27
N GLN A 35 -0.03 7.51 -5.49
CA GLN A 35 -1.04 7.87 -6.50
C GLN A 35 -2.44 7.47 -6.03
N LEU A 36 -2.58 6.29 -5.46
CA LEU A 36 -3.86 5.81 -4.96
C LEU A 36 -4.38 6.66 -3.79
N PHE A 37 -3.52 7.04 -2.84
CA PHE A 37 -3.90 7.97 -1.77
C PHE A 37 -4.39 9.31 -2.29
N ARG A 38 -3.70 9.89 -3.27
CA ARG A 38 -4.13 11.14 -3.91
C ARG A 38 -5.47 11.00 -4.60
N ALA A 39 -5.69 9.90 -5.32
CA ALA A 39 -6.95 9.64 -6.00
C ALA A 39 -8.12 9.46 -5.01
N GLU A 40 -7.88 8.75 -3.89
CA GLU A 40 -8.87 8.59 -2.83
C GLU A 40 -9.21 9.94 -2.18
N GLU A 41 -8.21 10.73 -1.79
CA GLU A 41 -8.43 12.04 -1.17
C GLU A 41 -9.16 13.00 -2.11
N ALA A 42 -8.81 12.99 -3.40
CA ALA A 42 -9.51 13.79 -4.41
C ALA A 42 -10.98 13.38 -4.51
N ARG A 43 -11.28 12.08 -4.57
CA ARG A 43 -12.66 11.57 -4.59
C ARG A 43 -13.45 11.96 -3.36
N LEU A 44 -12.89 11.78 -2.17
CA LEU A 44 -13.53 12.15 -0.90
C LEU A 44 -13.74 13.67 -0.79
N SER A 45 -12.81 14.46 -1.32
CA SER A 45 -12.94 15.92 -1.40
C SER A 45 -14.07 16.34 -2.33
N LEU A 46 -14.24 15.69 -3.49
CA LEU A 46 -15.30 15.99 -4.45
C LEU A 46 -16.69 15.79 -3.86
N VAL A 47 -16.88 14.70 -3.09
CA VAL A 47 -18.16 14.39 -2.43
C VAL A 47 -18.31 15.05 -1.06
N ARG A 48 -17.36 15.92 -0.65
CA ARG A 48 -17.32 16.58 0.67
C ARG A 48 -17.51 15.60 1.83
N SER A 49 -16.88 14.43 1.74
CA SER A 49 -17.04 13.39 2.75
C SER A 49 -16.47 13.84 4.11
N PRO A 50 -17.20 13.65 5.22
CA PRO A 50 -16.69 13.93 6.56
C PRO A 50 -15.49 13.03 6.93
N LEU A 51 -15.31 11.91 6.21
CA LEU A 51 -14.23 10.95 6.44
C LEU A 51 -12.88 11.41 5.87
N LEU A 52 -12.84 12.46 5.05
CA LEU A 52 -11.60 12.94 4.40
C LEU A 52 -10.47 13.21 5.41
N GLY A 53 -10.79 13.81 6.55
CA GLY A 53 -9.80 14.11 7.59
C GLY A 53 -9.18 12.86 8.23
N GLU A 54 -9.99 11.82 8.44
CA GLU A 54 -9.54 10.55 8.97
C GLU A 54 -8.69 9.79 7.95
N ARG A 55 -9.16 9.71 6.70
CA ARG A 55 -8.43 9.05 5.60
C ARG A 55 -7.08 9.69 5.33
N ARG A 56 -6.97 11.03 5.37
CA ARG A 56 -5.69 11.74 5.31
C ARG A 56 -4.72 11.38 6.44
N ARG A 57 -5.23 11.12 7.65
CA ARG A 57 -4.36 10.70 8.77
C ARG A 57 -3.87 9.28 8.56
N GLU A 58 -4.74 8.40 8.10
CA GLU A 58 -4.42 7.00 7.84
C GLU A 58 -3.45 6.82 6.67
N ASN A 59 -3.69 7.50 5.55
CA ASN A 59 -2.80 7.53 4.39
C ASN A 59 -1.40 8.05 4.77
N ARG A 60 -1.33 9.07 5.64
CA ARG A 60 -0.05 9.57 6.17
C ARG A 60 0.66 8.52 7.04
N ARG A 61 -0.06 7.79 7.90
CA ARG A 61 0.53 6.72 8.73
C ARG A 61 1.11 5.60 7.88
N LEU A 62 0.36 5.16 6.86
CA LEU A 62 0.83 4.14 5.92
C LEU A 62 2.04 4.62 5.11
N ALA A 63 1.99 5.85 4.58
CA ALA A 63 3.13 6.43 3.87
C ALA A 63 4.39 6.53 4.75
N GLN A 64 4.25 6.85 6.03
CA GLN A 64 5.36 6.86 6.99
C GLN A 64 5.91 5.44 7.24
N ALA A 65 5.05 4.45 7.45
CA ALA A 65 5.47 3.06 7.63
C ALA A 65 6.24 2.53 6.41
N LEU A 66 5.77 2.85 5.20
CA LEU A 66 6.44 2.44 3.97
C LEU A 66 7.81 3.11 3.81
N ARG A 67 7.92 4.41 4.12
CA ARG A 67 9.21 5.13 4.11
C ARG A 67 10.22 4.52 5.08
N GLU A 68 9.77 4.13 6.26
CA GLU A 68 10.65 3.48 7.23
C GLU A 68 11.14 2.12 6.73
N LEU A 69 10.28 1.32 6.10
CA LEU A 69 10.70 0.07 5.45
C LEU A 69 11.70 0.31 4.32
N MET A 70 11.48 1.32 3.48
CA MET A 70 12.46 1.71 2.44
C MET A 70 13.81 2.10 3.05
N ARG A 71 13.79 2.90 4.12
CA ARG A 71 15.01 3.31 4.84
C ARG A 71 15.77 2.10 5.39
N GLN A 72 15.06 1.14 5.98
CA GLN A 72 15.67 -0.10 6.49
C GLN A 72 16.24 -0.96 5.37
N ALA A 73 15.52 -1.09 4.25
CA ALA A 73 15.97 -1.81 3.07
C ALA A 73 17.24 -1.17 2.48
N ASP A 74 17.31 0.16 2.38
CA ASP A 74 18.49 0.90 1.92
C ASP A 74 19.72 0.68 2.81
N GLN A 75 19.50 0.50 4.12
CA GLN A 75 20.54 0.13 5.08
C GLN A 75 20.97 -1.34 4.99
N GLY A 76 20.32 -2.13 4.13
CA GLY A 76 20.60 -3.56 3.95
C GLY A 76 20.02 -4.44 5.06
N LEU A 77 19.06 -3.93 5.82
CA LEU A 77 18.31 -4.72 6.81
C LEU A 77 17.30 -5.62 6.09
N ASP A 78 17.05 -6.80 6.67
CA ASP A 78 15.96 -7.66 6.25
C ASP A 78 14.62 -7.00 6.63
N VAL A 79 13.81 -6.71 5.61
CA VAL A 79 12.51 -6.05 5.73
C VAL A 79 11.35 -6.96 5.37
N SER A 80 11.61 -8.25 5.13
CA SER A 80 10.60 -9.22 4.68
C SER A 80 9.35 -9.28 5.56
N GLY A 81 9.54 -9.44 6.87
CA GLY A 81 8.45 -9.42 7.84
C GLY A 81 7.75 -8.07 7.92
N GLY A 82 8.50 -6.97 7.76
CA GLY A 82 7.97 -5.62 7.72
C GLY A 82 7.09 -5.36 6.50
N ILE A 83 7.51 -5.82 5.33
CA ILE A 83 6.74 -5.78 4.08
C ILE A 83 5.44 -6.56 4.22
N GLN A 84 5.48 -7.78 4.75
CA GLN A 84 4.27 -8.57 4.98
C GLN A 84 3.30 -7.90 5.96
N ALA A 85 3.81 -7.36 7.07
CA ALA A 85 3.00 -6.62 8.04
C ALA A 85 2.37 -5.37 7.42
N PHE A 86 3.13 -4.63 6.62
CA PHE A 86 2.66 -3.47 5.89
C PHE A 86 1.55 -3.83 4.89
N LEU A 87 1.74 -4.88 4.09
CA LEU A 87 0.75 -5.33 3.11
C LEU A 87 -0.56 -5.77 3.78
N ARG A 88 -0.50 -6.40 4.96
CA ARG A 88 -1.70 -6.73 5.74
C ARG A 88 -2.42 -5.48 6.24
N ALA A 89 -1.69 -4.53 6.82
CA ALA A 89 -2.27 -3.25 7.26
C ALA A 89 -2.90 -2.49 6.09
N TRP A 90 -2.24 -2.51 4.93
CA TRP A 90 -2.74 -1.93 3.69
C TRP A 90 -4.03 -2.62 3.19
N HIS A 91 -4.07 -3.95 3.23
CA HIS A 91 -5.25 -4.70 2.83
C HIS A 91 -6.46 -4.38 3.72
N CYS A 92 -6.27 -4.37 5.05
CA CYS A 92 -7.34 -3.97 5.97
C CYS A 92 -7.83 -2.55 5.68
N HIS A 93 -6.92 -1.63 5.40
CA HIS A 93 -7.26 -0.26 5.03
C HIS A 93 -8.09 -0.17 3.73
N GLN A 94 -7.83 -1.05 2.75
CA GLN A 94 -8.60 -1.16 1.52
C GLN A 94 -10.01 -1.74 1.75
N GLU A 95 -10.14 -2.71 2.65
CA GLU A 95 -11.45 -3.26 3.04
C GLU A 95 -12.30 -2.24 3.78
N LEU A 96 -11.67 -1.37 4.55
CA LEU A 96 -12.35 -0.29 5.28
C LEU A 96 -12.56 0.97 4.43
N SER A 97 -12.04 1.03 3.19
CA SER A 97 -12.26 2.20 2.33
C SER A 97 -13.73 2.29 1.92
N PRO A 98 -14.44 3.38 2.26
CA PRO A 98 -15.85 3.57 1.93
C PRO A 98 -16.10 3.64 0.41
N LEU A 99 -15.03 3.78 -0.39
CA LEU A 99 -15.10 3.85 -1.85
C LEU A 99 -15.15 2.48 -2.53
N ARG A 100 -14.91 1.38 -1.81
CA ARG A 100 -14.98 0.03 -2.38
C ARG A 100 -16.40 -0.33 -2.85
N GLY A 101 -17.42 0.21 -2.19
CA GLY A 101 -18.82 0.11 -2.63
C GLY A 101 -19.18 0.97 -3.84
N VAL A 102 -18.46 2.07 -4.09
CA VAL A 102 -18.77 3.00 -5.21
C VAL A 102 -18.21 2.47 -6.53
N ALA A 103 -17.07 1.79 -6.52
CA ALA A 103 -16.51 1.16 -7.73
C ALA A 103 -17.32 -0.04 -8.23
N ALA A 104 -18.01 -0.75 -7.33
CA ALA A 104 -18.91 -1.86 -7.70
C ALA A 104 -20.26 -1.36 -8.27
N GLY A 105 -20.71 -0.17 -7.87
CA GLY A 105 -21.97 0.43 -8.36
C GLY A 105 -21.88 1.14 -9.72
N MET A 106 -20.66 1.39 -10.25
CA MET A 106 -20.47 2.09 -11.54
C MET A 106 -20.17 1.17 -12.73
N MET A 107 -20.07 -0.15 -12.52
CA MET A 107 -19.94 -1.16 -13.60
C MET A 107 -21.23 -1.98 -13.80
N GLY A 108 -22.36 -1.45 -13.33
CA GLY A 108 -23.67 -2.07 -13.46
C GLY A 108 -24.71 -1.05 -13.92
N HIS A 109 -24.50 -0.42 -15.07
CA HIS A 109 -25.53 0.22 -15.88
C HIS A 109 -25.13 0.19 -17.36
#